data_AF-A0A542ITS5-F1
#
_entry.id   AF-A0A542ITS5-F1
#
_cell.length_a   1.000
_cell.length_b   1.000
_cell.length_c   1.000
_cell.angle_alpha   90.00
_cell.angle_beta   90.00
_cell.angle_gamma   90.00
#
_symmetry.space_group_name_H-M   'P 1'
#
loop_
_entity.id
_entity.type
_entity.pdbx_description
1 polymer ?
#
loop_
_entity_poly.entity_id
_entity_poly.type
_entity_poly.pdbx_seq_one_letter_code
_entity_poly.pdbx_strand_id
1 'polypeptide(L)'
;MGDIVPFVMVVLAIIGIVVAAEIGTLALLSVTGIAIVTLLVLLAPSFGAERPDIALFLIVPTMISASQNVYLSFVAEHIEGAELQLVVIVNFIYSAALYLVLLLRDDPKMDPARTQLYRKVTVYLAVLISYGLVTVVLFRTEPIAALASARNIAAPLLFFLVGIHASRIVCLKNYLRYLVWLGILAISFGFLESNTPDFWQTIGLQTLWENKGIPISPGTGLPGNFYASEQIDGQFIRRMVGPFADPVNFGTFLFSVFMAAWFLKKRAAVLVVIVASVLTVSKGAFLGMLVLAAFWTRYFASRTVHVLAIMSVAVTGMLFYGFTLTSSTGSTTAHINGFFAAFIELPAHPLGRGMGGTGVLAGLFSEGSESTSAITESGIGMILGQLGVIGFAVYVAFFVVLSKYAHRIQDTRQKLLACGLLYGFILNAAFNEVALSPNSSATYFIILGLVIGADLVGREAVITKTGGTVSPTNPWMSGRAARSPAFRATRQNRVLEETRSRATGPSEDADFPPKDL
;
A
#
# COMPACT_ATOMS: atom_id res chain seq x y z
N MET A 1 25.61 5.48 -13.37
CA MET A 1 26.24 5.90 -12.10
C MET A 1 25.34 6.79 -11.24
N GLY A 2 24.40 7.58 -11.81
CA GLY A 2 23.51 8.47 -11.04
C GLY A 2 22.66 7.80 -9.95
N ASP A 3 22.09 6.62 -10.22
CA ASP A 3 21.20 5.94 -9.26
C ASP A 3 21.92 5.26 -8.07
N ILE A 4 23.24 5.08 -8.15
CA ILE A 4 24.00 4.38 -7.09
C ILE A 4 24.21 5.31 -5.89
N VAL A 5 24.42 6.61 -6.14
CA VAL A 5 24.78 7.57 -5.10
C VAL A 5 23.71 7.65 -4.00
N PRO A 6 22.41 7.85 -4.28
CA PRO A 6 21.43 7.95 -3.20
C PRO A 6 21.24 6.62 -2.46
N PHE A 7 21.42 5.47 -3.13
CA PHE A 7 21.40 4.16 -2.47
C PHE A 7 22.56 4.02 -1.48
N VAL A 8 23.79 4.35 -1.90
CA VAL A 8 24.96 4.37 -1.02
C VAL A 8 24.74 5.32 0.15
N MET A 9 24.15 6.49 -0.10
CA MET A 9 23.87 7.46 0.97
C MET A 9 22.83 6.96 1.98
N VAL A 10 21.82 6.21 1.56
CA VAL A 10 20.88 5.56 2.50
C VAL A 10 21.60 4.50 3.34
N VAL A 11 22.47 3.69 2.74
CA VAL A 11 23.28 2.70 3.49
C VAL A 11 24.20 3.40 4.48
N LEU A 12 24.92 4.45 4.04
CA LEU A 12 25.79 5.24 4.91
C LEU A 12 25.02 5.95 6.02
N ALA A 13 23.81 6.43 5.75
CA ALA A 13 22.93 7.00 6.76
C ALA A 13 22.54 5.96 7.82
N ILE A 14 22.18 4.74 7.42
CA ILE A 14 21.85 3.65 8.35
C ILE A 14 23.09 3.29 9.19
N ILE A 15 24.26 3.13 8.58
CA ILE A 15 25.52 2.86 9.29
C ILE A 15 25.83 4.00 10.27
N GLY A 16 25.70 5.24 9.83
CA GLY A 16 25.92 6.42 10.67
C GLY A 16 24.98 6.47 11.87
N ILE A 17 23.69 6.13 11.68
CA ILE A 17 22.71 6.03 12.77
C ILE A 17 23.14 4.98 13.80
N VAL A 18 23.61 3.81 13.34
CA VAL A 18 24.09 2.74 14.23
C VAL A 18 25.29 3.21 15.06
N VAL A 19 26.31 3.78 14.42
CA VAL A 19 27.51 4.28 15.10
C VAL A 19 27.19 5.44 16.05
N ALA A 20 26.28 6.34 15.65
CA ALA A 20 25.92 7.50 16.45
C ALA A 20 25.15 7.14 17.72
N ALA A 21 24.40 6.03 17.70
CA ALA A 21 23.70 5.55 18.89
C ALA A 21 24.65 5.16 20.02
N GLU A 22 25.83 4.60 19.71
CA GLU A 22 26.84 4.24 20.72
C GLU A 22 27.45 5.47 21.41
N ILE A 23 27.43 6.62 20.74
CA ILE A 23 27.98 7.88 21.27
C ILE A 23 26.96 8.57 22.20
N GLY A 24 25.66 8.37 21.93
CA GLY A 24 24.55 8.90 22.72
C GLY A 24 23.51 9.65 21.89
N THR A 25 22.43 10.01 22.55
CA THR A 25 21.20 10.55 21.96
C THR A 25 21.43 11.74 21.03
N LEU A 26 22.19 12.73 21.48
CA LEU A 26 22.41 13.94 20.69
C LEU A 26 23.11 13.64 19.36
N ALA A 27 24.07 12.70 19.37
CA ALA A 27 24.75 12.26 18.16
C ALA A 27 23.79 11.52 17.22
N LEU A 28 23.00 10.58 17.76
CA LEU A 28 21.98 9.86 17.02
C LEU A 28 20.99 10.78 16.30
N LEU A 29 20.46 11.78 17.01
CA LEU A 29 19.52 12.74 16.45
C LEU A 29 20.18 13.65 15.39
N SER A 30 21.41 14.09 15.66
CA SER A 30 22.17 14.92 14.73
C SER A 30 22.46 14.18 13.43
N VAL A 31 22.95 12.93 13.51
CA VAL A 31 23.26 12.12 12.33
C VAL A 31 22.01 11.77 11.54
N THR A 32 20.90 11.45 12.23
CA THR A 32 19.60 11.22 11.58
C THR A 32 19.12 12.46 10.83
N GLY A 33 19.18 13.63 11.47
CA GLY A 33 18.82 14.91 10.85
C GLY A 33 19.69 15.25 9.64
N ILE A 34 21.01 15.10 9.78
CA ILE A 34 21.98 15.29 8.69
C ILE A 34 21.66 14.35 7.54
N ALA A 35 21.42 13.06 7.80
CA ALA A 35 21.08 12.10 6.76
C ALA A 35 19.83 12.48 5.96
N ILE A 36 18.75 12.89 6.65
CA ILE A 36 17.53 13.37 5.99
C ILE A 36 17.84 14.59 5.12
N VAL A 37 18.52 15.60 5.68
CA VAL A 37 18.86 16.83 4.95
C VAL A 37 19.75 16.51 3.75
N THR A 38 20.78 15.69 3.90
CA THR A 38 21.67 15.29 2.81
C THR A 38 20.90 14.60 1.70
N LEU A 39 20.00 13.66 2.03
CA LEU A 39 19.17 12.99 1.02
C LEU A 39 18.23 13.98 0.30
N LEU A 40 17.70 14.99 0.99
CA LEU A 40 16.88 16.05 0.38
C LEU A 40 17.71 17.04 -0.44
N VAL A 41 18.95 17.33 -0.06
CA VAL A 41 19.86 18.17 -0.86
C VAL A 41 20.26 17.43 -2.14
N LEU A 42 20.51 16.13 -2.06
CA LEU A 42 20.81 15.30 -3.23
C LEU A 42 19.64 15.18 -4.22
N LEU A 43 18.41 15.48 -3.78
CA LEU A 43 17.24 15.58 -4.65
C LEU A 43 17.28 16.83 -5.54
N ALA A 44 17.90 17.93 -5.10
CA ALA A 44 17.88 19.21 -5.80
C ALA A 44 18.48 19.14 -7.22
N PRO A 45 19.64 18.51 -7.47
CA PRO A 45 20.17 18.32 -8.82
C PRO A 45 19.22 17.53 -9.73
N SER A 46 18.46 16.58 -9.19
CA SER A 46 17.49 15.80 -9.96
C SER A 46 16.35 16.64 -10.50
N PHE A 47 16.07 17.81 -9.92
CA PHE A 47 15.04 18.72 -10.41
C PHE A 47 15.50 19.56 -11.62
N GLY A 48 16.80 19.82 -11.76
CA GLY A 48 17.38 20.58 -12.87
C GLY A 48 17.70 19.72 -14.10
N ALA A 49 17.55 18.39 -14.02
CA ALA A 49 17.83 17.49 -15.15
C ALA A 49 16.77 17.63 -16.26
N GLU A 50 17.18 17.45 -17.52
CA GLU A 50 16.27 17.48 -18.69
C GLU A 50 15.14 16.45 -18.59
N ARG A 51 15.39 15.32 -17.92
CA ARG A 51 14.44 14.25 -17.65
C ARG A 51 14.52 13.88 -16.17
N PRO A 52 13.88 14.65 -15.28
CA PRO A 52 13.93 14.38 -13.85
C PRO A 52 13.27 13.04 -13.58
N ASP A 53 13.97 12.15 -12.87
CA ASP A 53 13.40 10.93 -12.32
C ASP A 53 13.81 10.79 -10.87
N ILE A 54 12.89 11.10 -9.97
CA ILE A 54 13.15 11.07 -8.52
C ILE A 54 12.68 9.76 -7.86
N ALA A 55 12.38 8.73 -8.66
CA ALA A 55 11.87 7.43 -8.20
C ALA A 55 12.65 6.84 -7.02
N LEU A 56 13.98 7.03 -7.00
CA LEU A 56 14.85 6.53 -5.94
C LEU A 56 14.59 7.23 -4.59
N PHE A 57 14.32 8.53 -4.58
CA PHE A 57 14.00 9.26 -3.35
C PHE A 57 12.62 8.86 -2.79
N LEU A 58 11.69 8.45 -3.65
CA LEU A 58 10.38 7.96 -3.22
C LEU A 58 10.44 6.57 -2.58
N ILE A 59 11.46 5.74 -2.87
CA ILE A 59 11.59 4.42 -2.25
C ILE A 59 12.30 4.48 -0.89
N VAL A 60 13.00 5.58 -0.57
CA VAL A 60 13.74 5.77 0.70
C VAL A 60 12.89 5.50 1.95
N PRO A 61 11.65 6.04 2.10
CA PRO A 61 10.82 5.72 3.26
C PRO A 61 10.59 4.22 3.43
N THR A 62 10.39 3.52 2.30
CA THR A 62 10.17 2.06 2.30
C THR A 62 11.46 1.32 2.65
N MET A 63 12.62 1.77 2.16
CA MET A 63 13.91 1.19 2.52
C MET A 63 14.17 1.31 4.03
N ILE A 64 14.02 2.51 4.59
CA ILE A 64 14.17 2.77 6.02
C ILE A 64 13.23 1.87 6.81
N SER A 65 11.94 1.81 6.43
CA SER A 65 10.94 0.97 7.08
C SER A 65 11.30 -0.52 7.04
N ALA A 66 11.76 -1.01 5.89
CA ALA A 66 12.07 -2.42 5.68
C ALA A 66 13.29 -2.87 6.49
N SER A 67 14.28 -2.00 6.70
CA SER A 67 15.48 -2.30 7.49
C SER A 67 15.39 -1.89 8.95
N GLN A 68 14.31 -1.19 9.35
CA GLN A 68 14.19 -0.51 10.64
C GLN A 68 14.50 -1.41 11.82
N ASN A 69 13.86 -2.57 11.89
CA ASN A 69 14.02 -3.46 13.03
C ASN A 69 15.39 -4.14 13.05
N VAL A 70 16.06 -4.30 11.90
CA VAL A 70 17.43 -4.83 11.87
C VAL A 70 18.41 -3.84 12.47
N TYR A 71 18.47 -2.61 11.94
CA TYR A 71 19.47 -1.66 12.43
C TYR A 71 19.16 -1.17 13.85
N LEU A 72 17.87 -1.07 14.23
CA LEU A 72 17.49 -0.69 15.59
C LEU A 72 17.81 -1.76 16.63
N SER A 73 17.87 -3.04 16.25
CA SER A 73 18.19 -4.11 17.22
C SER A 73 19.64 -3.98 17.71
N PHE A 74 20.57 -3.57 16.84
CA PHE A 74 21.97 -3.33 17.22
C PHE A 74 22.18 -2.17 18.20
N VAL A 75 21.21 -1.26 18.31
CA VAL A 75 21.33 -0.04 19.12
C VAL A 75 20.34 0.02 20.27
N ALA A 76 19.42 -0.95 20.36
CA ALA A 76 18.32 -0.93 21.32
C ALA A 76 18.80 -0.88 22.79
N GLU A 77 19.95 -1.46 23.11
CA GLU A 77 20.54 -1.42 24.45
C GLU A 77 21.09 -0.04 24.85
N HIS A 78 21.32 0.84 23.87
CA HIS A 78 21.97 2.13 24.05
C HIS A 78 21.00 3.31 23.96
N ILE A 79 19.72 3.06 23.72
CA ILE A 79 18.71 4.08 23.40
C ILE A 79 17.52 3.94 24.35
N GLU A 80 17.09 5.04 24.95
CA GLU A 80 15.89 5.06 25.79
C GLU A 80 14.60 4.93 24.96
N GLY A 81 13.50 4.47 25.57
CA GLY A 81 12.24 4.22 24.88
C GLY A 81 11.70 5.44 24.11
N ALA A 82 11.83 6.66 24.64
CA ALA A 82 11.37 7.89 23.98
C ALA A 82 12.20 8.23 22.73
N GLU A 83 13.51 8.01 22.78
CA GLU A 83 14.45 8.26 21.68
C GLU A 83 14.25 7.25 20.56
N LEU A 84 13.98 6.00 20.94
CA LEU A 84 13.61 4.93 20.02
C LEU A 84 12.36 5.31 19.21
N GLN A 85 11.34 5.90 19.85
CA GLN A 85 10.14 6.37 19.13
C GLN A 85 10.48 7.40 18.05
N LEU A 86 11.44 8.31 18.31
CA LEU A 86 11.87 9.32 17.34
C LEU A 86 12.56 8.69 16.13
N VAL A 87 13.45 7.70 16.35
CA VAL A 87 14.07 6.96 15.24
C VAL A 87 13.05 6.11 14.49
N VAL A 88 12.03 5.61 15.19
CA VAL A 88 10.95 4.81 14.60
C VAL A 88 10.11 5.63 13.60
N ILE A 89 9.99 6.95 13.78
CA ILE A 89 9.20 7.83 12.90
C ILE A 89 10.01 8.51 11.77
N VAL A 90 11.31 8.19 11.63
CA VAL A 90 12.19 8.81 10.62
C VAL A 90 11.68 8.66 9.20
N ASN A 91 11.11 7.50 8.85
CA ASN A 91 10.50 7.27 7.53
C ASN A 91 9.35 8.25 7.24
N PHE A 92 8.53 8.55 8.25
CA PHE A 92 7.41 9.47 8.17
C PHE A 92 7.89 10.93 8.10
N ILE A 93 8.87 11.30 8.94
CA ILE A 93 9.50 12.64 8.89
C ILE A 93 10.13 12.90 7.52
N TYR A 94 10.89 11.95 6.99
CA TYR A 94 11.47 12.05 5.66
C TYR A 94 10.37 12.24 4.60
N SER A 95 9.26 11.52 4.71
CA SER A 95 8.15 11.62 3.75
C SER A 95 7.43 12.97 3.83
N ALA A 96 7.25 13.51 5.03
CA ALA A 96 6.72 14.85 5.24
C ALA A 96 7.65 15.92 4.67
N ALA A 97 8.95 15.81 4.91
CA ALA A 97 9.95 16.72 4.36
C ALA A 97 10.03 16.64 2.83
N LEU A 98 10.00 15.42 2.27
CA LEU A 98 9.92 15.20 0.83
C LEU A 98 8.66 15.83 0.23
N TYR A 99 7.50 15.68 0.89
CA TYR A 99 6.27 16.33 0.48
C TYR A 99 6.40 17.86 0.46
N LEU A 100 6.99 18.46 1.49
CA LEU A 100 7.25 19.91 1.53
C LEU A 100 8.15 20.36 0.38
N VAL A 101 9.23 19.63 0.09
CA VAL A 101 10.11 19.95 -1.05
C VAL A 101 9.35 19.86 -2.38
N LEU A 102 8.47 18.87 -2.54
CA LEU A 102 7.63 18.72 -3.73
C LEU A 102 6.61 19.86 -3.86
N LEU A 103 6.03 20.33 -2.76
CA LEU A 103 5.14 21.49 -2.74
C LEU A 103 5.86 22.78 -3.12
N LEU A 104 7.06 23.02 -2.59
CA LEU A 104 7.85 24.21 -2.91
C LEU A 104 8.29 24.25 -4.38
N ARG A 105 8.38 23.07 -5.01
CA ARG A 105 8.75 22.91 -6.41
C ARG A 105 7.55 23.00 -7.35
N ASP A 106 6.30 22.98 -6.85
CA ASP A 106 5.12 22.87 -7.71
C ASP A 106 5.09 23.99 -8.76
N ASP A 107 5.03 23.57 -10.01
CA ASP A 107 4.89 24.45 -11.15
C ASP A 107 3.46 25.04 -11.13
N PRO A 108 3.28 26.37 -11.20
CA PRO A 108 1.97 27.02 -11.21
C PRO A 108 1.01 26.52 -12.32
N LYS A 109 1.51 25.74 -13.29
CA LYS A 109 0.72 25.08 -14.35
C LYS A 109 0.35 23.62 -14.02
N MET A 110 -0.12 23.34 -12.81
CA MET A 110 -0.69 22.01 -12.51
C MET A 110 -2.03 21.80 -13.22
N ASP A 111 -2.25 20.60 -13.77
CA ASP A 111 -3.53 20.17 -14.34
C ASP A 111 -4.69 20.45 -13.35
N PRO A 112 -5.83 21.03 -13.79
CA PRO A 112 -6.93 21.38 -12.89
C PRO A 112 -7.55 20.19 -12.14
N ALA A 113 -7.67 19.02 -12.77
CA ALA A 113 -8.27 17.83 -12.16
C ALA A 113 -7.35 17.20 -11.12
N ARG A 114 -6.04 17.15 -11.40
CA ARG A 114 -5.00 16.80 -10.43
C ARG A 114 -4.96 17.80 -9.28
N THR A 115 -5.09 19.09 -9.61
CA THR A 115 -5.14 20.17 -8.63
C THR A 115 -6.30 19.99 -7.66
N GLN A 116 -7.48 19.72 -8.20
CA GLN A 116 -8.66 19.45 -7.41
C GLN A 116 -8.49 18.21 -6.53
N LEU A 117 -7.87 17.15 -7.04
CA LEU A 117 -7.66 15.92 -6.28
C LEU A 117 -6.68 16.12 -5.12
N TYR A 118 -5.51 16.74 -5.35
CA TYR A 118 -4.58 17.00 -4.25
C TYR A 118 -5.23 17.89 -3.20
N ARG A 119 -5.93 18.97 -3.59
CA ARG A 119 -6.59 19.88 -2.64
C ARG A 119 -7.59 19.14 -1.76
N LYS A 120 -8.39 18.25 -2.34
CA LYS A 120 -9.34 17.42 -1.59
C LYS A 120 -8.62 16.54 -0.56
N VAL A 121 -7.54 15.86 -0.95
CA VAL A 121 -6.80 14.99 -0.03
C VAL A 121 -6.06 15.79 1.03
N THR A 122 -5.51 16.96 0.69
CA THR A 122 -4.91 17.89 1.67
C THR A 122 -5.94 18.37 2.69
N VAL A 123 -7.17 18.69 2.25
CA VAL A 123 -8.28 19.04 3.16
C VAL A 123 -8.63 17.86 4.06
N TYR A 124 -8.71 16.63 3.53
CA TYR A 124 -8.96 15.44 4.35
C TYR A 124 -7.87 15.23 5.41
N LEU A 125 -6.60 15.38 5.04
CA LEU A 125 -5.48 15.28 5.97
C LEU A 125 -5.54 16.38 7.03
N ALA A 126 -5.78 17.63 6.63
CA ALA A 126 -5.91 18.76 7.56
C ALA A 126 -7.06 18.54 8.55
N VAL A 127 -8.24 18.10 8.07
CA VAL A 127 -9.38 17.79 8.93
C VAL A 127 -9.03 16.69 9.93
N LEU A 128 -8.40 15.59 9.49
CA LEU A 128 -8.02 14.49 10.39
C LEU A 128 -7.02 14.93 11.47
N ILE A 129 -6.02 15.73 11.10
CA ILE A 129 -5.02 16.23 12.05
C ILE A 129 -5.64 17.24 13.01
N SER A 130 -6.36 18.25 12.50
CA SER A 130 -6.99 19.27 13.33
C SER A 130 -8.03 18.67 14.27
N TYR A 131 -8.90 17.79 13.76
CA TYR A 131 -9.88 17.08 14.58
C TYR A 131 -9.19 16.17 15.59
N GLY A 132 -8.17 15.41 15.16
CA GLY A 132 -7.33 14.60 16.03
C GLY A 132 -6.77 15.38 17.22
N LEU A 133 -6.14 16.53 16.96
CA LEU A 133 -5.62 17.42 18.00
C LEU A 133 -6.73 17.90 18.96
N VAL A 134 -7.91 18.26 18.44
CA VAL A 134 -9.06 18.60 19.28
C VAL A 134 -9.45 17.44 20.18
N THR A 135 -9.49 16.21 19.65
CA THR A 135 -9.81 15.02 20.45
C THR A 135 -8.76 14.71 21.52
N VAL A 136 -7.47 14.92 21.24
CA VAL A 136 -6.39 14.76 22.24
C VAL A 136 -6.61 15.70 23.42
N VAL A 137 -6.94 16.97 23.15
CA VAL A 137 -7.21 17.96 24.20
C VAL A 137 -8.50 17.64 24.95
N LEU A 138 -9.56 17.28 24.24
CA LEU A 138 -10.89 17.06 24.80
C LEU A 138 -10.95 15.80 25.68
N PHE A 139 -10.29 14.72 25.26
CA PHE A 139 -10.26 13.44 25.97
C PHE A 139 -9.00 13.23 26.82
N ARG A 140 -8.08 14.21 26.84
CA ARG A 140 -6.83 14.20 27.62
C ARG A 140 -5.97 12.97 27.35
N THR A 141 -5.83 12.61 26.08
CA THR A 141 -5.05 11.45 25.68
C THR A 141 -3.55 11.65 25.93
N GLU A 142 -2.85 10.56 26.23
CA GLU A 142 -1.40 10.54 26.41
C GLU A 142 -0.68 11.01 25.10
N PRO A 143 0.23 12.00 25.18
CA PRO A 143 0.81 12.62 23.99
C PRO A 143 1.59 11.67 23.07
N ILE A 144 2.31 10.68 23.61
CA ILE A 144 3.13 9.75 22.82
C ILE A 144 2.22 8.81 22.02
N ALA A 145 1.19 8.24 22.66
CA ALA A 145 0.15 7.43 22.04
C ALA A 145 -0.60 8.20 20.94
N ALA A 146 -0.93 9.46 21.23
CA ALA A 146 -1.57 10.36 20.26
C ALA A 146 -0.67 10.60 19.04
N LEU A 147 0.62 10.88 19.24
CA LEU A 147 1.58 11.09 18.15
C LEU A 147 1.79 9.83 17.29
N ALA A 148 1.94 8.67 17.94
CA ALA A 148 2.08 7.38 17.26
C ALA A 148 0.84 7.06 16.40
N SER A 149 -0.35 7.36 16.93
CA SER A 149 -1.63 7.19 16.22
C SER A 149 -1.79 8.20 15.08
N ALA A 150 -1.46 9.49 15.32
CA ALA A 150 -1.50 10.54 14.31
C ALA A 150 -0.67 10.17 13.08
N ARG A 151 0.54 9.64 13.31
CA ARG A 151 1.43 9.15 12.26
C ARG A 151 0.76 8.08 11.39
N ASN A 152 0.14 7.06 12.00
CA ASN A 152 -0.54 5.98 11.27
C ASN A 152 -1.78 6.49 10.52
N ILE A 153 -2.58 7.34 11.15
CA ILE A 153 -3.79 7.93 10.56
C ILE A 153 -3.43 8.87 9.39
N ALA A 154 -2.31 9.59 9.47
CA ALA A 154 -1.88 10.50 8.42
C ALA A 154 -1.18 9.80 7.24
N ALA A 155 -0.52 8.66 7.50
CA ALA A 155 0.38 8.03 6.55
C ALA A 155 -0.25 7.73 5.17
N PRO A 156 -1.41 7.07 5.04
CA PRO A 156 -2.04 6.82 3.74
C PRO A 156 -2.25 8.08 2.89
N LEU A 157 -2.71 9.17 3.52
CA LEU A 157 -2.97 10.43 2.83
C LEU A 157 -1.67 11.14 2.45
N LEU A 158 -0.69 11.17 3.36
CA LEU A 158 0.62 11.78 3.11
C LEU A 158 1.35 11.07 1.96
N PHE A 159 1.40 9.74 1.98
CA PHE A 159 2.06 8.96 0.92
C PHE A 159 1.36 9.10 -0.43
N PHE A 160 0.02 9.22 -0.43
CA PHE A 160 -0.73 9.52 -1.63
C PHE A 160 -0.36 10.90 -2.19
N LEU A 161 -0.28 11.91 -1.32
CA LEU A 161 0.12 13.27 -1.68
C LEU A 161 1.55 13.30 -2.24
N VAL A 162 2.51 12.61 -1.61
CA VAL A 162 3.87 12.45 -2.17
C VAL A 162 3.81 11.86 -3.58
N GLY A 163 3.07 10.76 -3.77
CA GLY A 163 2.94 10.10 -5.08
C GLY A 163 2.30 10.99 -6.15
N ILE A 164 1.23 11.72 -5.84
CA ILE A 164 0.51 12.54 -6.85
C ILE A 164 1.32 13.78 -7.27
N HIS A 165 2.07 14.41 -6.37
CA HIS A 165 2.97 15.52 -6.73
C HIS A 165 4.15 15.03 -7.57
N ALA A 166 4.74 13.90 -7.19
CA ALA A 166 5.86 13.32 -7.90
C ALA A 166 5.50 12.71 -9.27
N SER A 167 4.22 12.54 -9.61
CA SER A 167 3.77 11.80 -10.80
C SER A 167 4.26 12.37 -12.14
N ARG A 168 4.67 13.64 -12.21
CA ARG A 168 5.21 14.28 -13.44
C ARG A 168 6.71 14.05 -13.63
N ILE A 169 7.41 13.69 -12.57
CA ILE A 169 8.88 13.72 -12.46
C ILE A 169 9.44 12.38 -11.99
N VAL A 170 8.61 11.33 -12.10
CA VAL A 170 8.92 9.97 -11.72
C VAL A 170 8.52 9.05 -12.85
N CYS A 171 9.44 8.18 -13.24
CA CYS A 171 9.10 7.05 -14.08
C CYS A 171 8.51 5.93 -13.22
N LEU A 172 7.20 5.68 -13.31
CA LEU A 172 6.52 4.60 -12.57
C LEU A 172 7.26 3.25 -12.69
N LYS A 173 7.74 2.92 -13.89
CA LYS A 173 8.47 1.66 -14.12
C LYS A 173 9.76 1.58 -13.30
N ASN A 174 10.47 2.69 -13.10
CA ASN A 174 11.71 2.71 -12.32
C ASN A 174 11.40 2.55 -10.82
N TYR A 175 10.41 3.28 -10.30
CA TYR A 175 9.95 3.10 -8.92
C TYR A 175 9.55 1.63 -8.64
N LEU A 176 8.73 1.04 -9.51
CA LEU A 176 8.33 -0.37 -9.37
C LEU A 176 9.51 -1.34 -9.48
N ARG A 177 10.54 -1.03 -10.28
CA ARG A 177 11.75 -1.86 -10.34
C ARG A 177 12.49 -1.81 -9.01
N TYR A 178 12.70 -0.62 -8.44
CA TYR A 178 13.35 -0.48 -7.14
C TYR A 178 12.57 -1.19 -6.04
N LEU A 179 11.23 -1.09 -6.04
CA LEU A 179 10.38 -1.85 -5.11
C LEU A 179 10.55 -3.36 -5.27
N VAL A 180 10.60 -3.88 -6.50
CA VAL A 180 10.85 -5.31 -6.74
C VAL A 180 12.24 -5.72 -6.26
N TRP A 181 13.28 -4.93 -6.53
CA TRP A 181 14.63 -5.20 -6.04
C TRP A 181 14.70 -5.23 -4.51
N LEU A 182 14.10 -4.24 -3.84
CA LEU A 182 13.98 -4.20 -2.39
C LEU A 182 13.21 -5.41 -1.86
N GLY A 183 12.13 -5.80 -2.55
CA GLY A 183 11.35 -7.00 -2.25
C GLY A 183 12.16 -8.28 -2.31
N ILE A 184 12.94 -8.48 -3.38
CA ILE A 184 13.83 -9.64 -3.50
C ILE A 184 14.90 -9.64 -2.41
N LEU A 185 15.51 -8.48 -2.11
CA LEU A 185 16.49 -8.37 -1.03
C LEU A 185 15.87 -8.74 0.35
N ALA A 186 14.68 -8.23 0.64
CA ALA A 186 13.96 -8.53 1.87
C ALA A 186 13.57 -10.02 1.97
N ILE A 187 13.19 -10.65 0.85
CA ILE A 187 12.92 -12.09 0.79
C ILE A 187 14.20 -12.90 1.03
N SER A 188 15.31 -12.54 0.39
CA SER A 188 16.60 -13.20 0.62
C SER A 188 17.04 -13.10 2.08
N PHE A 189 16.85 -11.95 2.71
CA PHE A 189 17.08 -11.78 4.15
C PHE A 189 16.12 -12.67 4.97
N GLY A 190 14.84 -12.75 4.60
CA GLY A 190 13.86 -13.65 5.22
C GLY A 190 14.29 -15.11 5.20
N PHE A 191 14.80 -15.59 4.06
CA PHE A 191 15.37 -16.93 3.97
C PHE A 191 16.58 -17.11 4.89
N LEU A 192 17.48 -16.12 4.95
CA LEU A 192 18.65 -16.18 5.83
C LEU A 192 18.27 -16.25 7.31
N GLU A 193 17.37 -15.36 7.78
CA GLU A 193 16.95 -15.35 9.19
C GLU A 193 16.16 -16.61 9.57
N SER A 194 15.31 -17.11 8.67
CA SER A 194 14.51 -18.30 8.95
C SER A 194 15.36 -19.58 9.05
N ASN A 195 16.52 -19.62 8.38
CA ASN A 195 17.45 -20.76 8.39
C ASN A 195 18.61 -20.59 9.37
N THR A 196 18.73 -19.43 10.03
CA THR A 196 19.78 -19.18 11.02
C THR A 196 19.17 -19.32 12.42
N PRO A 197 19.56 -20.33 13.22
CA PRO A 197 19.11 -20.46 14.60
C PRO A 197 19.44 -19.20 15.40
N ASP A 198 18.51 -18.79 16.24
CA ASP A 198 18.69 -17.68 17.19
C ASP A 198 19.15 -16.34 16.57
N PHE A 199 18.94 -16.15 15.26
CA PHE A 199 19.39 -14.95 14.54
C PHE A 199 18.92 -13.66 15.20
N TRP A 200 17.63 -13.58 15.51
CA TRP A 200 17.00 -12.38 16.08
C TRP A 200 17.40 -12.15 17.53
N GLN A 201 17.56 -13.23 18.30
CA GLN A 201 18.06 -13.18 19.66
C GLN A 201 19.51 -12.68 19.69
N THR A 202 20.36 -13.15 18.77
CA THR A 202 21.77 -12.77 18.66
C THR A 202 21.96 -11.28 18.35
N ILE A 203 21.07 -10.68 17.55
CA ILE A 203 21.15 -9.26 17.20
C ILE A 203 20.39 -8.33 18.16
N GLY A 204 19.87 -8.85 19.28
CA GLY A 204 19.24 -8.02 20.32
C GLY A 204 17.78 -7.63 20.04
N LEU A 205 17.03 -8.41 19.25
CA LEU A 205 15.63 -8.10 18.93
C LEU A 205 14.75 -8.01 20.18
N GLN A 206 15.02 -8.86 21.18
CA GLN A 206 14.27 -8.88 22.45
C GLN A 206 14.26 -7.50 23.10
N THR A 207 15.43 -6.91 23.34
CA THR A 207 15.59 -5.58 23.92
C THR A 207 14.84 -4.53 23.10
N LEU A 208 14.95 -4.58 21.76
CA LEU A 208 14.24 -3.66 20.88
C LEU A 208 12.72 -3.70 21.08
N TRP A 209 12.17 -4.90 21.24
CA TRP A 209 10.73 -5.10 21.34
C TRP A 209 10.20 -4.77 22.73
N GLU A 210 10.95 -5.12 23.77
CA GLU A 210 10.66 -4.70 25.15
C GLU A 210 10.66 -3.17 25.26
N ASN A 211 11.64 -2.49 24.64
CA ASN A 211 11.69 -1.02 24.57
C ASN A 211 10.56 -0.40 23.73
N LYS A 212 9.91 -1.19 22.87
CA LYS A 212 8.69 -0.80 22.15
C LYS A 212 7.41 -1.14 22.90
N GLY A 213 7.51 -1.74 24.08
CA GLY A 213 6.38 -2.22 24.89
C GLY A 213 5.72 -3.49 24.34
N ILE A 214 6.34 -4.18 23.38
CA ILE A 214 5.74 -5.36 22.76
C ILE A 214 6.15 -6.62 23.52
N PRO A 215 5.19 -7.44 24.00
CA PRO A 215 5.50 -8.60 24.82
C PRO A 215 6.28 -9.68 24.06
N ILE A 216 7.27 -10.25 24.74
CA ILE A 216 8.11 -11.36 24.26
C ILE A 216 7.67 -12.66 24.92
N SER A 217 7.70 -13.76 24.16
CA SER A 217 7.36 -15.07 24.69
C SER A 217 8.54 -15.63 25.49
N PRO A 218 8.39 -15.93 26.79
CA PRO A 218 9.52 -16.35 27.64
C PRO A 218 10.24 -17.62 27.17
N GLY A 219 9.52 -18.53 26.48
CA GLY A 219 10.08 -19.79 25.99
C GLY A 219 10.88 -19.68 24.69
N THR A 220 10.76 -18.59 23.93
CA THR A 220 11.44 -18.44 22.63
C THR A 220 12.36 -17.23 22.55
N GLY A 221 12.21 -16.26 23.47
CA GLY A 221 12.87 -14.96 23.35
C GLY A 221 12.40 -14.14 22.14
N LEU A 222 11.29 -14.57 21.50
CA LEU A 222 10.73 -13.93 20.33
C LEU A 222 9.28 -13.47 20.58
N PRO A 223 8.84 -12.48 19.82
CA PRO A 223 7.46 -12.05 19.88
C PRO A 223 6.48 -13.12 19.41
N GLY A 224 5.29 -13.17 20.01
CA GLY A 224 4.31 -14.23 19.72
C GLY A 224 3.91 -14.32 18.23
N ASN A 225 3.92 -13.19 17.51
CA ASN A 225 3.54 -13.14 16.10
C ASN A 225 4.58 -13.76 15.14
N PHE A 226 5.77 -14.15 15.62
CA PHE A 226 6.76 -14.95 14.86
C PHE A 226 6.27 -16.37 14.58
N TYR A 227 5.27 -16.81 15.33
CA TYR A 227 4.59 -18.08 15.12
C TYR A 227 3.16 -17.80 14.64
N ALA A 228 2.70 -18.61 13.69
CA ALA A 228 1.32 -18.55 13.23
C ALA A 228 0.40 -19.04 14.36
N SER A 229 -0.79 -18.46 14.46
CA SER A 229 -1.83 -18.96 15.38
C SER A 229 -2.34 -20.35 15.01
N GLU A 230 -2.14 -20.73 13.75
CA GLU A 230 -2.47 -22.02 13.17
C GLU A 230 -1.43 -23.07 13.57
N GLN A 231 -1.93 -24.26 13.91
CA GLN A 231 -1.10 -25.41 14.26
C GLN A 231 -1.16 -26.48 13.16
N ILE A 232 -0.02 -27.12 12.89
CA ILE A 232 0.08 -28.35 12.08
C ILE A 232 0.64 -29.41 13.02
N ASP A 233 -0.07 -30.53 13.15
CA ASP A 233 0.28 -31.63 14.07
C ASP A 233 0.55 -31.16 15.52
N GLY A 234 -0.22 -30.17 15.98
CA GLY A 234 -0.11 -29.60 17.33
C GLY A 234 1.05 -28.63 17.53
N GLN A 235 1.87 -28.37 16.50
CA GLN A 235 2.97 -27.41 16.56
C GLN A 235 2.62 -26.11 15.84
N PHE A 236 3.00 -24.98 16.45
CA PHE A 236 2.86 -23.67 15.81
C PHE A 236 3.88 -23.49 14.68
N ILE A 237 3.42 -22.97 13.55
CA ILE A 237 4.26 -22.76 12.37
C ILE A 237 5.12 -21.52 12.57
N ARG A 238 6.45 -21.65 12.52
CA ARG A 238 7.36 -20.49 12.47
C ARG A 238 7.17 -19.72 11.16
N ARG A 239 6.99 -18.41 11.26
CA ARG A 239 6.78 -17.51 10.12
C ARG A 239 8.09 -16.86 9.71
N MET A 240 8.30 -16.73 8.40
CA MET A 240 9.36 -15.89 7.86
C MET A 240 8.99 -14.41 8.04
N VAL A 241 9.83 -13.64 8.74
CA VAL A 241 9.54 -12.26 9.13
C VAL A 241 10.31 -11.22 8.31
N GLY A 242 11.41 -11.64 7.66
CA GLY A 242 12.25 -10.76 6.86
C GLY A 242 12.87 -9.61 7.68
N PRO A 243 13.45 -8.58 7.04
CA PRO A 243 14.12 -7.48 7.75
C PRO A 243 13.13 -6.58 8.50
N PHE A 244 11.83 -6.73 8.23
CA PHE A 244 10.78 -6.09 8.99
C PHE A 244 10.66 -6.63 10.41
N ALA A 245 11.20 -7.82 10.72
CA ALA A 245 11.01 -8.53 11.99
C ALA A 245 9.55 -8.66 12.42
N ASP A 246 8.59 -8.43 11.52
CA ASP A 246 7.16 -8.47 11.78
C ASP A 246 6.49 -9.06 10.52
N PRO A 247 5.97 -10.30 10.59
CA PRO A 247 5.43 -10.98 9.43
C PRO A 247 4.14 -10.35 8.91
N VAL A 248 3.46 -9.51 9.70
CA VAL A 248 2.25 -8.80 9.28
C VAL A 248 2.61 -7.63 8.36
N ASN A 249 3.58 -6.81 8.79
CA ASN A 249 4.16 -5.75 7.95
C ASN A 249 4.83 -6.31 6.70
N PHE A 250 5.67 -7.34 6.88
CA PHE A 250 6.37 -7.97 5.76
C PHE A 250 5.39 -8.55 4.75
N GLY A 251 4.36 -9.23 5.24
CA GLY A 251 3.27 -9.73 4.42
C GLY A 251 2.56 -8.65 3.59
N THR A 252 2.21 -7.53 4.22
CA THR A 252 1.58 -6.39 3.54
C THR A 252 2.50 -5.80 2.47
N PHE A 253 3.80 -5.71 2.74
CA PHE A 253 4.82 -5.31 1.77
C PHE A 253 4.96 -6.31 0.61
N LEU A 254 4.95 -7.63 0.87
CA LEU A 254 5.04 -8.65 -0.17
C LEU A 254 3.90 -8.54 -1.18
N PHE A 255 2.68 -8.17 -0.77
CA PHE A 255 1.59 -7.94 -1.73
C PHE A 255 1.86 -6.75 -2.66
N SER A 256 2.41 -5.64 -2.17
CA SER A 256 2.75 -4.51 -3.05
C SER A 256 3.91 -4.85 -4.00
N VAL A 257 4.90 -5.62 -3.53
CA VAL A 257 5.98 -6.18 -4.38
C VAL A 257 5.42 -7.13 -5.44
N PHE A 258 4.47 -7.99 -5.08
CA PHE A 258 3.79 -8.89 -6.01
C PHE A 258 3.06 -8.10 -7.11
N MET A 259 2.30 -7.07 -6.73
CA MET A 259 1.61 -6.19 -7.68
C MET A 259 2.60 -5.47 -8.61
N ALA A 260 3.73 -4.99 -8.08
CA ALA A 260 4.80 -4.38 -8.86
C ALA A 260 5.47 -5.37 -9.84
N ALA A 261 5.84 -6.56 -9.38
CA ALA A 261 6.44 -7.62 -10.20
C ALA A 261 5.48 -8.09 -11.30
N TRP A 262 4.20 -8.29 -10.95
CA TRP A 262 3.13 -8.59 -11.88
C TRP A 262 3.01 -7.49 -12.94
N PHE A 263 2.99 -6.21 -12.54
CA PHE A 263 2.93 -5.06 -13.46
C PHE A 263 4.20 -4.90 -14.32
N LEU A 264 5.35 -5.39 -13.88
CA LEU A 264 6.59 -5.40 -14.67
C LEU A 264 6.76 -6.66 -15.54
N LYS A 265 5.80 -7.59 -15.50
CA LYS A 265 5.88 -8.93 -16.17
C LYS A 265 7.07 -9.77 -15.68
N LYS A 266 7.53 -9.58 -14.45
CA LYS A 266 8.65 -10.32 -13.87
C LYS A 266 8.16 -11.61 -13.22
N ARG A 267 7.88 -12.63 -14.06
CA ARG A 267 7.28 -13.91 -13.62
C ARG A 267 8.07 -14.63 -12.53
N ALA A 268 9.40 -14.64 -12.63
CA ALA A 268 10.25 -15.24 -11.60
C ALA A 268 10.09 -14.53 -10.24
N ALA A 269 10.11 -13.19 -10.23
CA ALA A 269 9.88 -12.42 -9.01
C ALA A 269 8.47 -12.65 -8.44
N VAL A 270 7.45 -12.75 -9.29
CA VAL A 270 6.08 -13.10 -8.87
C VAL A 270 6.06 -14.45 -8.14
N LEU A 271 6.70 -15.49 -8.71
CA LEU A 271 6.76 -16.82 -8.09
C LEU A 271 7.49 -16.77 -6.74
N VAL A 272 8.65 -16.11 -6.68
CA VAL A 272 9.43 -15.95 -5.44
C VAL A 272 8.61 -15.25 -4.35
N VAL A 273 7.86 -14.20 -4.71
CA VAL A 273 7.01 -13.47 -3.76
C VAL A 273 5.82 -14.32 -3.27
N ILE A 274 5.23 -15.17 -4.13
CA ILE A 274 4.18 -16.11 -3.72
C ILE A 274 4.74 -17.10 -2.69
N VAL A 275 5.90 -17.72 -2.99
CA VAL A 275 6.57 -18.65 -2.06
C VAL A 275 6.87 -17.95 -0.74
N ALA A 276 7.42 -16.74 -0.79
CA ALA A 276 7.69 -15.94 0.40
C ALA A 276 6.42 -15.64 1.21
N SER A 277 5.31 -15.31 0.55
CA SER A 277 4.03 -15.04 1.21
C SER A 277 3.47 -16.26 1.95
N VAL A 278 3.71 -17.47 1.41
CA VAL A 278 3.40 -18.76 2.06
C VAL A 278 4.28 -18.98 3.29
N LEU A 279 5.59 -18.79 3.17
CA LEU A 279 6.52 -18.95 4.30
C LEU A 279 6.30 -17.92 5.42
N THR A 280 5.84 -16.72 5.08
CA THR A 280 5.42 -15.68 6.04
C THR A 280 4.05 -15.98 6.67
N VAL A 281 3.27 -16.91 6.11
CA VAL A 281 1.88 -17.19 6.49
C VAL A 281 1.06 -15.88 6.50
N SER A 282 1.20 -15.09 5.43
CA SER A 282 0.65 -13.73 5.38
C SER A 282 -0.82 -13.69 4.92
N LYS A 283 -1.74 -13.67 5.89
CA LYS A 283 -3.18 -13.48 5.63
C LYS A 283 -3.47 -12.20 4.83
N GLY A 284 -2.81 -11.10 5.19
CA GLY A 284 -2.95 -9.81 4.48
C GLY A 284 -2.50 -9.87 3.02
N ALA A 285 -1.41 -10.59 2.72
CA ALA A 285 -0.96 -10.76 1.34
C ALA A 285 -1.93 -11.61 0.53
N PHE A 286 -2.39 -12.73 1.08
CA PHE A 286 -3.33 -13.61 0.40
C PHE A 286 -4.67 -12.92 0.15
N LEU A 287 -5.18 -12.15 1.12
CA LEU A 287 -6.38 -11.35 0.94
C LEU A 287 -6.22 -10.37 -0.23
N GLY A 288 -5.09 -9.66 -0.31
CA GLY A 288 -4.75 -8.81 -1.46
C GLY A 288 -4.71 -9.56 -2.79
N MET A 289 -4.10 -10.76 -2.81
CA MET A 289 -4.04 -11.59 -4.02
C MET A 289 -5.43 -12.08 -4.47
N LEU A 290 -6.32 -12.43 -3.54
CA LEU A 290 -7.72 -12.79 -3.85
C LEU A 290 -8.48 -11.60 -4.45
N VAL A 291 -8.29 -10.40 -3.91
CA VAL A 291 -8.83 -9.16 -4.47
C VAL A 291 -8.31 -8.93 -5.89
N LEU A 292 -7.01 -9.09 -6.11
CA LEU A 292 -6.43 -9.00 -7.45
C LEU A 292 -7.08 -10.02 -8.38
N ALA A 293 -7.25 -11.28 -7.97
CA ALA A 293 -7.86 -12.30 -8.81
C ALA A 293 -9.31 -11.94 -9.22
N ALA A 294 -10.09 -11.41 -8.27
CA ALA A 294 -11.44 -10.91 -8.54
C ALA A 294 -11.45 -9.78 -9.59
N PHE A 295 -10.59 -8.78 -9.44
CA PHE A 295 -10.49 -7.69 -10.44
C PHE A 295 -9.87 -8.16 -11.76
N TRP A 296 -8.89 -9.07 -11.73
CA TRP A 296 -8.24 -9.58 -12.93
C TRP A 296 -9.24 -10.33 -13.80
N THR A 297 -10.03 -11.22 -13.22
CA THR A 297 -11.07 -11.96 -13.95
C THR A 297 -12.15 -11.04 -14.50
N ARG A 298 -12.49 -9.95 -13.79
CA ARG A 298 -13.46 -8.95 -14.27
C ARG A 298 -13.05 -8.27 -15.58
N TYR A 299 -11.75 -8.08 -15.81
CA TYR A 299 -11.22 -7.36 -16.97
C TYR A 299 -10.63 -8.25 -18.06
N PHE A 300 -10.15 -9.45 -17.72
CA PHE A 300 -9.40 -10.32 -18.64
C PHE A 300 -10.06 -11.69 -18.88
N ALA A 301 -11.13 -12.03 -18.17
CA ALA A 301 -11.84 -13.30 -18.32
C ALA A 301 -13.28 -13.12 -18.79
N SER A 302 -13.92 -14.23 -19.18
CA SER A 302 -15.35 -14.23 -19.51
C SER A 302 -16.20 -14.01 -18.26
N ARG A 303 -17.45 -13.54 -18.43
CA ARG A 303 -18.39 -13.33 -17.33
C ARG A 303 -18.58 -14.58 -16.47
N THR A 304 -18.64 -15.76 -17.10
CA THR A 304 -18.75 -17.05 -16.40
C THR A 304 -17.53 -17.32 -15.53
N VAL A 305 -16.31 -17.15 -16.07
CA VAL A 305 -15.06 -17.35 -15.30
C VAL A 305 -14.98 -16.34 -14.15
N HIS A 306 -15.42 -15.11 -14.35
CA HIS A 306 -15.46 -14.12 -13.27
C HIS A 306 -16.42 -14.53 -12.14
N VAL A 307 -17.65 -14.96 -12.47
CA VAL A 307 -18.61 -15.45 -11.45
C VAL A 307 -18.04 -16.65 -10.71
N LEU A 308 -17.46 -17.63 -11.43
CA LEU A 308 -16.82 -18.79 -10.81
C LEU A 308 -15.67 -18.38 -9.90
N ALA A 309 -14.84 -17.42 -10.31
CA ALA A 309 -13.74 -16.94 -9.48
C ALA A 309 -14.23 -16.25 -8.20
N ILE A 310 -15.29 -15.42 -8.27
CA ILE A 310 -15.90 -14.82 -7.09
C ILE A 310 -16.48 -15.90 -6.15
N MET A 311 -17.17 -16.89 -6.71
CA MET A 311 -17.68 -18.03 -5.93
C MET A 311 -16.55 -18.81 -5.26
N SER A 312 -15.45 -19.08 -5.98
CA SER A 312 -14.28 -19.76 -5.43
C SER A 312 -13.62 -18.94 -4.32
N VAL A 313 -13.48 -17.62 -4.49
CA VAL A 313 -12.96 -16.73 -3.43
C VAL A 313 -13.84 -16.80 -2.18
N ALA A 314 -15.16 -16.73 -2.34
CA ALA A 314 -16.11 -16.82 -1.24
C ALA A 314 -16.06 -18.18 -0.53
N VAL A 315 -16.04 -19.29 -1.29
CA VAL A 315 -15.93 -20.65 -0.74
C VAL A 315 -14.61 -20.84 0.00
N THR A 316 -13.48 -20.44 -0.58
CA THR A 316 -12.18 -20.50 0.08
C THR A 316 -12.15 -19.66 1.35
N GLY A 317 -12.75 -18.46 1.34
CA GLY A 317 -12.88 -17.63 2.53
C GLY A 317 -13.70 -18.28 3.64
N MET A 318 -14.85 -18.90 3.30
CA MET A 318 -15.68 -19.63 4.26
C MET A 318 -14.98 -20.86 4.82
N LEU A 319 -14.30 -21.64 3.98
CA LEU A 319 -13.52 -22.80 4.42
C LEU A 319 -12.36 -22.39 5.34
N PHE A 320 -11.66 -21.31 4.99
CA PHE A 320 -10.59 -20.77 5.81
C PHE A 320 -11.11 -20.28 7.17
N TYR A 321 -12.23 -19.55 7.20
CA TYR A 321 -12.85 -19.12 8.45
C TYR A 321 -13.27 -20.31 9.32
N GLY A 322 -13.89 -21.34 8.73
CA GLY A 322 -14.24 -22.56 9.43
C GLY A 322 -13.02 -23.27 10.02
N PHE A 323 -11.93 -23.40 9.25
CA PHE A 323 -10.66 -23.94 9.72
C PHE A 323 -10.09 -23.13 10.90
N THR A 324 -10.12 -21.81 10.83
CA THR A 324 -9.66 -20.95 11.92
C THR A 324 -10.47 -21.15 13.20
N LEU A 325 -11.78 -21.36 13.12
CA LEU A 325 -12.60 -21.63 14.31
C LEU A 325 -12.24 -22.93 15.02
N THR A 326 -11.72 -23.93 14.29
CA THR A 326 -11.38 -25.24 14.86
C THR A 326 -9.90 -25.45 15.16
N SER A 327 -9.02 -24.68 14.51
CA SER A 327 -7.58 -25.01 14.43
C SER A 327 -6.64 -23.81 14.65
N SER A 328 -7.17 -22.69 15.14
CA SER A 328 -6.38 -21.51 15.53
C SER A 328 -6.77 -21.06 16.94
N THR A 329 -5.84 -20.38 17.62
CA THR A 329 -6.02 -19.81 18.96
C THR A 329 -6.97 -18.59 18.99
N GLY A 330 -7.85 -18.43 18.00
CA GLY A 330 -8.85 -17.36 17.94
C GLY A 330 -8.35 -16.03 17.37
N SER A 331 -7.13 -15.95 16.83
CA SER A 331 -6.56 -14.70 16.29
C SER A 331 -7.43 -14.04 15.22
N THR A 332 -7.97 -14.79 14.25
CA THR A 332 -8.86 -14.18 13.24
C THR A 332 -10.17 -13.69 13.84
N THR A 333 -10.68 -14.37 14.87
CA THR A 333 -11.86 -13.94 15.61
C THR A 333 -11.60 -12.63 16.36
N ALA A 334 -10.40 -12.43 16.93
CA ALA A 334 -9.99 -11.18 17.57
C ALA A 334 -10.02 -10.01 16.57
N HIS A 335 -9.41 -10.15 15.40
CA HIS A 335 -9.44 -9.14 14.34
C HIS A 335 -10.86 -8.80 13.85
N ILE A 336 -11.73 -9.80 13.68
CA ILE A 336 -13.12 -9.60 13.25
C ILE A 336 -13.92 -8.90 14.35
N ASN A 337 -13.81 -9.36 15.59
CA ASN A 337 -14.50 -8.77 16.72
C ASN A 337 -14.03 -7.34 16.97
N GLY A 338 -12.73 -7.06 16.83
CA GLY A 338 -12.18 -5.71 16.93
C GLY A 338 -12.72 -4.75 15.89
N PHE A 339 -12.95 -5.22 14.66
CA PHE A 339 -13.63 -4.42 13.64
C PHE A 339 -15.09 -4.11 14.04
N PHE A 340 -15.87 -5.11 14.44
CA PHE A 340 -17.29 -4.92 14.78
C PHE A 340 -17.49 -4.17 16.10
N ALA A 341 -16.62 -4.35 17.09
CA ALA A 341 -16.65 -3.63 18.36
C ALA A 341 -16.67 -2.12 18.14
N ALA A 342 -15.91 -1.62 17.17
CA ALA A 342 -15.87 -0.20 16.86
C ALA A 342 -17.23 0.37 16.42
N PHE A 343 -18.02 -0.42 15.68
CA PHE A 343 -19.36 -0.02 15.27
C PHE A 343 -20.39 -0.14 16.40
N ILE A 344 -20.23 -1.14 17.28
CA ILE A 344 -21.09 -1.33 18.44
C ILE A 344 -20.90 -0.19 19.45
N GLU A 345 -19.67 0.29 19.62
CA GLU A 345 -19.35 1.37 20.56
C GLU A 345 -19.64 2.77 20.00
N LEU A 346 -19.77 2.92 18.68
CA LEU A 346 -19.97 4.21 18.02
C LEU A 346 -21.16 5.03 18.56
N PRO A 347 -22.35 4.45 18.87
CA PRO A 347 -23.46 5.22 19.43
C PRO A 347 -23.16 5.82 20.81
N ALA A 348 -22.32 5.15 21.62
CA ALA A 348 -21.91 5.64 22.94
C ALA A 348 -20.77 6.67 22.85
N HIS A 349 -19.90 6.53 21.85
CA HIS A 349 -18.75 7.41 21.64
C HIS A 349 -18.72 7.98 20.21
N PRO A 350 -19.69 8.83 19.81
CA PRO A 350 -19.83 9.29 18.43
C PRO A 350 -18.67 10.17 17.96
N LEU A 351 -17.98 10.84 18.88
CA LEU A 351 -16.78 11.65 18.61
C LEU A 351 -15.48 10.84 18.67
N GLY A 352 -15.57 9.55 19.02
CA GLY A 352 -14.42 8.70 19.36
C GLY A 352 -14.03 8.86 20.83
N ARG A 353 -13.00 8.10 21.23
CA ARG A 353 -12.37 8.14 22.56
C ARG A 353 -11.08 8.98 22.61
N GLY A 354 -10.75 9.67 21.52
CA GLY A 354 -9.52 10.44 21.40
C GLY A 354 -8.44 9.70 20.62
N MET A 355 -7.70 10.47 19.80
CA MET A 355 -6.53 9.97 19.08
C MET A 355 -5.48 9.44 20.06
N GLY A 356 -5.10 8.17 19.93
CA GLY A 356 -4.25 7.46 20.89
C GLY A 356 -4.97 6.87 22.11
N GLY A 357 -6.30 6.93 22.18
CA GLY A 357 -7.07 6.44 23.34
C GLY A 357 -7.52 4.98 23.23
N THR A 358 -7.57 4.41 22.02
CA THR A 358 -7.96 3.02 21.74
C THR A 358 -7.10 2.41 20.63
N GLY A 359 -7.03 1.09 20.55
CA GLY A 359 -6.22 0.35 19.57
C GLY A 359 -4.90 -0.14 20.16
N VAL A 360 -4.14 -0.89 19.37
CA VAL A 360 -2.91 -1.56 19.82
C VAL A 360 -1.87 -0.54 20.27
N LEU A 361 -1.70 0.57 19.54
CA LEU A 361 -0.75 1.61 19.93
C LEU A 361 -1.13 2.33 21.23
N ALA A 362 -2.43 2.50 21.50
CA ALA A 362 -2.87 3.09 22.76
C ALA A 362 -2.54 2.19 23.97
N GLY A 363 -2.72 0.88 23.81
CA GLY A 363 -2.36 -0.10 24.84
C GLY A 363 -0.86 -0.21 25.09
N LEU A 364 -0.02 0.11 24.10
CA LEU A 364 1.44 0.08 24.22
C LEU A 364 2.02 1.30 24.94
N PHE A 365 1.34 2.46 24.90
CA PHE A 365 1.93 3.74 25.33
C PHE A 365 1.21 4.44 26.48
N SER A 366 0.01 4.02 26.89
CA SER A 366 -0.67 4.63 28.03
C SER A 366 -1.08 3.60 29.09
N GLU A 367 -0.53 3.74 30.30
CA GLU A 367 -1.01 3.04 31.49
C GLU A 367 -2.43 3.55 31.82
N GLY A 368 -3.44 2.78 31.41
CA GLY A 368 -4.85 3.14 31.63
C GLY A 368 -5.61 3.68 30.41
N SER A 369 -5.07 3.60 29.18
CA SER A 369 -6.01 3.41 28.05
C SER A 369 -6.82 2.19 28.37
N GLU A 370 -8.12 2.21 28.05
CA GLU A 370 -9.01 1.08 28.35
C GLU A 370 -8.42 -0.20 27.73
N SER A 371 -7.67 -0.95 28.55
CA SER A 371 -7.27 -2.34 28.31
C SER A 371 -8.48 -3.27 28.22
N THR A 372 -9.68 -2.70 28.37
CA THR A 372 -11.02 -3.25 28.18
C THR A 372 -11.67 -2.88 26.84
N SER A 373 -11.09 -1.97 26.03
CA SER A 373 -11.68 -1.64 24.72
C SER A 373 -11.57 -2.85 23.80
N ALA A 374 -12.71 -3.40 23.38
CA ALA A 374 -12.77 -4.52 22.45
C ALA A 374 -12.30 -4.12 21.03
N ILE A 375 -12.07 -2.83 20.77
CA ILE A 375 -11.47 -2.31 19.52
C ILE A 375 -9.96 -2.55 19.57
N THR A 376 -9.55 -3.79 19.30
CA THR A 376 -8.14 -4.15 19.12
C THR A 376 -7.92 -4.65 17.70
N GLU A 377 -6.71 -4.43 17.19
CA GLU A 377 -6.20 -5.06 15.96
C GLU A 377 -6.81 -4.65 14.61
N SER A 378 -7.90 -3.87 14.53
CA SER A 378 -8.47 -3.36 13.26
C SER A 378 -8.06 -1.91 12.96
N GLY A 379 -7.60 -1.61 11.75
CA GLY A 379 -7.23 -0.25 11.35
C GLY A 379 -8.41 0.67 11.12
N ILE A 380 -9.44 0.20 10.41
CA ILE A 380 -10.70 0.95 10.27
C ILE A 380 -11.40 1.06 11.62
N GLY A 381 -11.39 0.00 12.42
CA GLY A 381 -11.91 0.01 13.79
C GLY A 381 -11.19 1.05 14.65
N MET A 382 -9.87 1.14 14.58
CA MET A 382 -9.08 2.15 15.27
C MET A 382 -9.43 3.58 14.83
N ILE A 383 -9.58 3.85 13.53
CA ILE A 383 -10.02 5.18 13.06
C ILE A 383 -11.38 5.55 13.65
N LEU A 384 -12.32 4.60 13.65
CA LEU A 384 -13.66 4.82 14.19
C LEU A 384 -13.64 4.98 15.72
N GLY A 385 -12.87 4.17 16.44
CA GLY A 385 -12.73 4.22 17.89
C GLY A 385 -12.04 5.50 18.37
N GLN A 386 -10.97 5.93 17.68
CA GLN A 386 -10.21 7.12 18.06
C GLN A 386 -10.86 8.43 17.62
N LEU A 387 -11.41 8.49 16.40
CA LEU A 387 -11.90 9.73 15.77
C LEU A 387 -13.42 9.74 15.51
N GLY A 388 -14.13 8.70 15.90
CA GLY A 388 -15.58 8.63 15.78
C GLY A 388 -16.09 8.74 14.33
N VAL A 389 -17.31 9.24 14.22
CA VAL A 389 -18.00 9.39 12.93
C VAL A 389 -17.27 10.35 11.99
N ILE A 390 -16.62 11.39 12.53
CA ILE A 390 -15.93 12.42 11.73
C ILE A 390 -14.71 11.80 11.04
N GLY A 391 -13.83 11.15 11.80
CA GLY A 391 -12.64 10.51 11.21
C GLY A 391 -13.01 9.42 10.21
N PHE A 392 -14.00 8.59 10.54
CA PHE A 392 -14.49 7.54 9.65
C PHE A 392 -15.07 8.12 8.35
N ALA A 393 -15.91 9.16 8.43
CA ALA A 393 -16.48 9.80 7.25
C ALA A 393 -15.40 10.37 6.31
N VAL A 394 -14.36 10.99 6.87
CA VAL A 394 -13.23 11.51 6.08
C VAL A 394 -12.47 10.38 5.39
N TYR A 395 -12.20 9.27 6.08
CA TYR A 395 -11.54 8.10 5.49
C TYR A 395 -12.38 7.43 4.40
N VAL A 396 -13.68 7.27 4.61
CA VAL A 396 -14.61 6.78 3.59
C VAL A 396 -14.61 7.71 2.38
N ALA A 397 -14.69 9.03 2.59
CA ALA A 397 -14.63 10.01 1.51
C ALA A 397 -13.31 9.90 0.72
N PHE A 398 -12.18 9.76 1.41
CA PHE A 398 -10.87 9.55 0.80
C PHE A 398 -10.87 8.29 -0.09
N PHE A 399 -11.29 7.14 0.43
CA PHE A 399 -11.34 5.90 -0.35
C PHE A 399 -12.34 5.93 -1.51
N VAL A 400 -13.48 6.59 -1.35
CA VAL A 400 -14.47 6.78 -2.44
C VAL A 400 -13.88 7.64 -3.55
N VAL A 401 -13.19 8.73 -3.19
CA VAL A 401 -12.51 9.58 -4.17
C VAL A 401 -11.45 8.79 -4.93
N LEU A 402 -10.54 8.09 -4.23
CA LEU A 402 -9.51 7.28 -4.88
C LEU A 402 -10.11 6.19 -5.77
N SER A 403 -11.15 5.52 -5.30
CA SER A 403 -11.88 4.49 -6.06
C SER A 403 -12.42 5.04 -7.38
N LYS A 404 -13.01 6.24 -7.37
CA LYS A 404 -13.52 6.91 -8.58
C LYS A 404 -12.41 7.18 -9.59
N TYR A 405 -11.25 7.66 -9.13
CA TYR A 405 -10.11 7.93 -10.03
C TYR A 405 -9.48 6.62 -10.53
N ALA A 406 -9.27 5.62 -9.68
CA ALA A 406 -8.70 4.33 -10.06
C ALA A 406 -9.53 3.62 -11.15
N HIS A 407 -10.86 3.59 -11.02
CA HIS A 407 -11.73 2.96 -12.01
C HIS A 407 -11.76 3.67 -13.37
N ARG A 408 -11.48 4.98 -13.36
CA ARG A 408 -11.48 5.81 -14.58
C ARG A 408 -10.22 5.63 -15.42
N ILE A 409 -9.12 5.10 -14.86
CA ILE A 409 -7.84 4.91 -15.59
C ILE A 409 -8.10 4.18 -16.91
N GLN A 410 -7.50 4.65 -18.01
CA GLN A 410 -7.78 4.05 -19.33
C GLN A 410 -6.99 2.77 -19.56
N ASP A 411 -5.72 2.74 -19.18
CA ASP A 411 -4.88 1.55 -19.31
C ASP A 411 -5.34 0.47 -18.32
N THR A 412 -5.86 -0.65 -18.84
CA THR A 412 -6.42 -1.74 -18.02
C THR A 412 -5.42 -2.29 -17.00
N ARG A 413 -4.13 -2.29 -17.33
CA ARG A 413 -3.10 -2.84 -16.44
C ARG A 413 -2.80 -1.90 -15.29
N GLN A 414 -2.72 -0.60 -15.55
CA GLN A 414 -2.61 0.45 -14.53
C GLN A 414 -3.87 0.53 -13.68
N LYS A 415 -5.06 0.39 -14.29
CA LYS A 415 -6.34 0.28 -13.58
C LYS A 415 -6.32 -0.89 -12.61
N LEU A 416 -5.87 -2.06 -13.07
CA LEU A 416 -5.81 -3.25 -12.23
C LEU A 416 -4.75 -3.13 -11.13
N LEU A 417 -3.60 -2.49 -11.42
CA LEU A 417 -2.60 -2.14 -10.40
C LEU A 417 -3.22 -1.25 -9.31
N ALA A 418 -3.88 -0.16 -9.71
CA ALA A 418 -4.49 0.79 -8.79
C ALA A 418 -5.64 0.16 -7.99
N CYS A 419 -6.59 -0.51 -8.65
CA CYS A 419 -7.71 -1.15 -7.95
C CYS A 419 -7.22 -2.29 -7.05
N GLY A 420 -6.32 -3.15 -7.51
CA GLY A 420 -5.78 -4.24 -6.70
C GLY A 420 -5.09 -3.75 -5.42
N LEU A 421 -4.26 -2.71 -5.52
CA LEU A 421 -3.62 -2.10 -4.34
C LEU A 421 -4.65 -1.42 -3.44
N LEU A 422 -5.56 -0.61 -3.99
CA LEU A 422 -6.55 0.14 -3.20
C LEU A 422 -7.50 -0.78 -2.43
N TYR A 423 -8.13 -1.74 -3.10
CA TYR A 423 -9.10 -2.64 -2.46
C TYR A 423 -8.41 -3.69 -1.59
N GLY A 424 -7.21 -4.14 -1.98
CA GLY A 424 -6.39 -5.00 -1.13
C GLY A 424 -5.99 -4.29 0.17
N PHE A 425 -5.62 -3.01 0.09
CA PHE A 425 -5.34 -2.19 1.27
C PHE A 425 -6.57 -1.99 2.15
N ILE A 426 -7.72 -1.60 1.57
CA ILE A 426 -8.97 -1.37 2.34
C ILE A 426 -9.35 -2.62 3.12
N LEU A 427 -9.31 -3.79 2.48
CA LEU A 427 -9.63 -5.05 3.13
C LEU A 427 -8.59 -5.45 4.18
N ASN A 428 -7.30 -5.23 3.94
CA ASN A 428 -6.28 -5.46 4.96
C ASN A 428 -6.49 -4.52 6.17
N ALA A 429 -6.71 -3.22 5.94
CA ALA A 429 -6.94 -2.24 6.99
C ALA A 429 -8.25 -2.48 7.78
N ALA A 430 -9.25 -3.13 7.18
CA ALA A 430 -10.47 -3.53 7.89
C ALA A 430 -10.17 -4.52 9.03
N PHE A 431 -9.15 -5.36 8.88
CA PHE A 431 -8.82 -6.40 9.87
C PHE A 431 -7.49 -6.19 10.57
N ASN A 432 -6.69 -5.20 10.16
CA ASN A 432 -5.33 -5.04 10.65
C ASN A 432 -4.94 -3.57 10.82
N GLU A 433 -4.72 -3.15 12.06
CA GLU A 433 -4.28 -1.79 12.41
C GLU A 433 -2.93 -1.43 11.79
N VAL A 434 -2.01 -2.40 11.77
CA VAL A 434 -0.65 -2.22 11.28
C VAL A 434 -0.62 -1.87 9.79
N ALA A 435 -1.69 -2.19 9.03
CA ALA A 435 -1.82 -1.79 7.63
C ALA A 435 -1.76 -0.26 7.45
N LEU A 436 -2.26 0.52 8.41
CA LEU A 436 -2.21 1.99 8.37
C LEU A 436 -0.83 2.56 8.70
N SER A 437 0.07 1.75 9.28
CA SER A 437 1.42 2.21 9.63
C SER A 437 2.19 2.70 8.39
N PRO A 438 3.17 3.61 8.56
CA PRO A 438 4.03 4.01 7.45
C PRO A 438 4.75 2.84 6.78
N ASN A 439 5.12 1.82 7.56
CA ASN A 439 5.85 0.65 7.08
C ASN A 439 5.03 -0.16 6.06
N SER A 440 3.71 -0.21 6.24
CA SER A 440 2.79 -0.94 5.36
C SER A 440 2.22 -0.06 4.24
N SER A 441 1.76 1.15 4.57
CA SER A 441 0.98 1.99 3.65
C SER A 441 1.81 2.72 2.58
N ALA A 442 3.10 2.99 2.83
CA ALA A 442 3.95 3.79 1.93
C ALA A 442 3.92 3.30 0.48
N THR A 443 4.19 2.01 0.27
CA THR A 443 4.27 1.44 -1.08
C THR A 443 2.92 1.49 -1.81
N TYR A 444 1.81 1.31 -1.12
CA TYR A 444 0.48 1.32 -1.71
C TYR A 444 0.13 2.72 -2.21
N PHE A 445 0.22 3.71 -1.33
CA PHE A 445 -0.29 5.05 -1.63
C PHE A 445 0.67 5.87 -2.48
N ILE A 446 1.98 5.64 -2.41
CA ILE A 446 2.91 6.21 -3.39
C ILE A 446 2.58 5.69 -4.80
N ILE A 447 2.40 4.37 -4.98
CA ILE A 447 2.03 3.82 -6.30
C ILE A 447 0.68 4.37 -6.77
N LEU A 448 -0.33 4.41 -5.90
CA LEU A 448 -1.64 4.97 -6.22
C LEU A 448 -1.54 6.43 -6.67
N GLY A 449 -0.80 7.26 -5.95
CA GLY A 449 -0.56 8.66 -6.30
C GLY A 449 0.15 8.79 -7.65
N LEU A 450 1.20 8.01 -7.89
CA LEU A 450 1.95 8.01 -9.16
C LEU A 450 1.07 7.60 -10.34
N VAL A 451 0.30 6.50 -10.21
CA VAL A 451 -0.55 5.96 -11.28
C VAL A 451 -1.71 6.91 -11.59
N ILE A 452 -2.43 7.36 -10.56
CA ILE A 452 -3.58 8.27 -10.75
C ILE A 452 -3.08 9.62 -11.28
N GLY A 453 -1.99 10.16 -10.72
CA GLY A 453 -1.41 11.42 -11.17
C GLY A 453 -0.93 11.36 -12.63
N ALA A 454 -0.31 10.27 -13.05
CA ALA A 454 0.14 10.09 -14.44
C ALA A 454 -1.04 9.97 -15.43
N ASP A 455 -2.11 9.25 -15.08
CA ASP A 455 -3.31 9.14 -15.93
C ASP A 455 -3.99 10.51 -16.12
N LEU A 456 -4.05 11.34 -15.07
CA LEU A 456 -4.61 12.69 -15.17
C LEU A 456 -3.80 13.60 -16.10
N VAL A 457 -2.47 13.58 -15.99
CA VAL A 457 -1.58 14.32 -16.90
C VAL A 457 -1.71 13.85 -18.36
N GLY A 458 -1.86 12.54 -18.57
CA GLY A 458 -2.03 11.96 -19.90
C GLY A 458 -3.30 12.42 -20.62
N ARG A 459 -4.39 12.73 -19.90
CA ARG A 459 -5.66 13.18 -20.49
C ARG A 459 -5.59 14.61 -21.01
N GLU A 460 -4.91 15.50 -20.30
CA GLU A 460 -4.80 16.92 -20.67
C GLU A 460 -4.00 17.10 -21.97
N ALA A 461 -2.91 16.33 -22.14
CA ALA A 461 -2.09 16.33 -23.35
C ALA A 461 -2.84 15.86 -24.60
N VAL A 462 -3.91 15.07 -24.42
CA VAL A 462 -4.80 14.65 -25.51
C VAL A 462 -5.77 15.78 -25.83
N ILE A 463 -6.42 16.38 -24.83
CA ILE A 463 -7.41 17.46 -25.00
C ILE A 463 -6.80 18.70 -25.66
N THR A 464 -5.60 19.13 -25.24
CA THR A 464 -4.92 20.31 -25.81
C THR A 464 -4.42 20.10 -27.24
N LYS A 465 -4.16 18.86 -27.66
CA LYS A 465 -3.75 18.55 -29.04
C LYS A 465 -4.91 18.37 -30.01
N THR A 466 -6.11 18.06 -29.52
CA THR A 466 -7.27 17.73 -30.36
C THR A 466 -8.42 18.70 -30.12
N GLY A 467 -8.30 19.96 -30.51
CA GLY A 467 -9.39 20.96 -30.50
C GLY A 467 -10.60 20.62 -31.41
N GLY A 468 -11.07 19.38 -31.39
CA GLY A 468 -12.09 18.77 -32.25
C GLY A 468 -11.87 17.26 -32.36
N THR A 469 -12.86 16.47 -31.92
CA THR A 469 -13.14 15.03 -32.19
C THR A 469 -12.00 14.00 -32.45
N VAL A 470 -11.87 13.06 -31.49
CA VAL A 470 -11.48 11.62 -31.50
C VAL A 470 -10.16 11.15 -32.16
N SER A 471 -9.23 10.60 -31.35
CA SER A 471 -8.78 9.18 -31.34
C SER A 471 -7.55 9.01 -30.42
N PRO A 472 -7.47 7.98 -29.55
CA PRO A 472 -6.37 7.85 -28.60
C PRO A 472 -5.17 7.10 -29.23
N THR A 473 -4.20 7.84 -29.77
CA THR A 473 -2.84 7.31 -29.96
C THR A 473 -1.90 7.96 -28.96
N ASN A 474 -1.54 7.17 -27.96
CA ASN A 474 -0.62 7.54 -26.87
C ASN A 474 0.82 7.66 -27.42
N PRO A 475 1.55 8.78 -27.20
CA PRO A 475 2.91 8.98 -27.74
C PRO A 475 3.99 8.08 -27.12
N TRP A 476 3.65 7.31 -26.08
CA TRP A 476 4.62 6.52 -25.31
C TRP A 476 4.91 5.11 -25.87
N MET A 477 4.55 4.85 -27.13
CA MET A 477 4.86 3.59 -27.83
C MET A 477 5.83 3.77 -29.03
N SER A 478 6.98 4.41 -28.83
CA SER A 478 8.12 4.24 -29.74
C SER A 478 9.10 3.22 -29.15
N GLY A 479 8.76 1.94 -29.25
CA GLY A 479 9.58 0.86 -28.71
C GLY A 479 9.09 -0.53 -29.09
N ARG A 480 9.23 -0.88 -30.37
CA ARG A 480 9.07 -2.22 -30.96
C ARG A 480 7.69 -2.87 -30.84
N ALA A 481 6.83 -2.63 -31.83
CA ALA A 481 5.82 -3.60 -32.27
C ALA A 481 5.38 -3.32 -33.73
N ALA A 482 6.34 -3.25 -34.65
CA ALA A 482 6.05 -3.44 -36.08
C ALA A 482 6.24 -4.93 -36.41
N ARG A 483 5.20 -5.75 -36.21
CA ARG A 483 5.08 -7.07 -36.86
C ARG A 483 3.61 -7.39 -37.19
N SER A 484 3.37 -7.45 -38.50
CA SER A 484 2.29 -8.08 -39.28
C SER A 484 0.84 -7.55 -39.20
N PRO A 485 0.31 -6.97 -40.31
CA PRO A 485 -1.10 -6.61 -40.51
C PRO A 485 -2.03 -7.80 -40.88
N ALA A 486 -1.56 -9.05 -40.90
CA ALA A 486 -2.24 -10.13 -41.62
C ALA A 486 -3.51 -10.71 -40.96
N PHE A 487 -3.91 -10.28 -39.75
CA PHE A 487 -5.06 -10.89 -39.04
C PHE A 487 -6.33 -10.01 -38.97
N ARG A 488 -6.27 -8.76 -39.44
CA ARG A 488 -7.45 -7.86 -39.45
C ARG A 488 -8.21 -7.84 -40.78
N ALA A 489 -7.59 -8.23 -41.89
CA ALA A 489 -8.24 -8.23 -43.20
C ALA A 489 -9.27 -9.37 -43.39
N THR A 490 -9.10 -10.51 -42.71
CA THR A 490 -9.93 -11.70 -42.94
C THR A 490 -11.31 -11.64 -42.27
N ARG A 491 -11.51 -10.76 -41.27
CA ARG A 491 -12.79 -10.65 -40.56
C ARG A 491 -13.71 -9.58 -41.13
N GLN A 492 -13.16 -8.61 -41.87
CA GLN A 492 -13.94 -7.50 -42.44
C GLN A 492 -14.52 -7.87 -43.82
N ASN A 493 -13.85 -8.74 -44.59
CA ASN A 493 -14.37 -9.23 -45.87
C ASN A 493 -15.51 -10.25 -45.71
N ARG A 494 -15.54 -11.02 -44.62
CA ARG A 494 -16.58 -12.06 -44.41
C ARG A 494 -17.97 -11.48 -44.09
N VAL A 495 -18.04 -10.27 -43.53
CA VAL A 495 -19.31 -9.59 -43.20
C VAL A 495 -19.89 -8.87 -44.43
N LEU A 496 -19.05 -8.48 -45.38
CA LEU A 496 -19.50 -7.82 -46.62
C LEU A 496 -20.01 -8.81 -47.67
N GLU A 497 -19.54 -10.06 -47.68
CA GLU A 497 -20.05 -11.10 -48.58
C GLU A 497 -21.41 -11.67 -48.14
N GLU A 498 -21.68 -11.81 -46.83
CA GLU A 498 -23.00 -12.27 -46.34
C GLU A 498 -24.11 -11.24 -46.53
N THR A 499 -23.77 -9.96 -46.67
CA THR A 499 -24.78 -8.91 -46.90
C THR A 499 -25.14 -8.79 -48.40
N ARG A 500 -24.27 -9.25 -49.31
CA ARG A 500 -24.51 -9.21 -50.76
C ARG A 500 -25.32 -10.42 -51.29
N SER A 501 -25.29 -11.57 -50.61
CA SER A 501 -26.04 -12.76 -51.07
C SER A 501 -27.54 -12.74 -50.73
N ARG A 502 -28.02 -11.77 -49.94
CA ARG A 502 -29.44 -11.62 -49.57
C ARG A 502 -30.23 -10.61 -50.42
N ALA A 503 -29.61 -9.94 -51.39
CA ALA A 503 -30.23 -8.83 -52.12
C ALA A 503 -30.69 -9.15 -53.56
N THR A 504 -30.65 -10.41 -54.00
CA THR A 504 -31.12 -10.79 -55.35
C THR A 504 -32.00 -12.03 -55.29
N GLY A 505 -33.32 -11.81 -55.16
CA GLY A 505 -34.38 -12.78 -55.45
C GLY A 505 -35.32 -12.21 -56.52
N PRO A 506 -35.87 -13.04 -57.42
CA PRO A 506 -36.44 -12.59 -58.69
C PRO A 506 -37.88 -12.06 -58.57
N SER A 507 -38.22 -11.11 -59.45
CA SER A 507 -39.56 -10.57 -59.67
C SER A 507 -40.42 -11.56 -60.47
N GLU A 508 -41.54 -11.99 -59.90
CA GLU A 508 -42.64 -12.65 -60.61
C GLU A 508 -43.81 -11.67 -60.72
N ASP A 509 -44.08 -11.21 -61.94
CA ASP A 509 -45.35 -10.64 -62.37
C ASP A 509 -45.98 -11.65 -63.35
N ALA A 510 -47.18 -12.15 -63.04
CA ALA A 510 -48.05 -12.84 -64.00
C ALA A 510 -49.53 -12.72 -63.60
N ASP A 511 -50.22 -11.85 -64.35
CA ASP A 511 -51.61 -11.88 -64.82
C ASP A 511 -52.70 -12.67 -64.06
N PHE A 512 -53.72 -11.92 -63.64
CA PHE A 512 -55.09 -12.40 -63.39
C PHE A 512 -56.02 -12.01 -64.55
N PRO A 513 -56.89 -12.92 -65.06
CA PRO A 513 -58.05 -12.56 -65.87
C PRO A 513 -59.32 -12.35 -65.00
N PRO A 514 -60.44 -11.85 -65.58
CA PRO A 514 -61.36 -10.98 -64.86
C PRO A 514 -62.54 -11.67 -64.15
N LYS A 515 -63.13 -10.83 -63.30
CA LYS A 515 -64.34 -10.88 -62.48
C LYS A 515 -65.57 -11.55 -63.09
N ASP A 516 -66.32 -12.21 -62.20
CA ASP A 516 -67.79 -12.12 -62.18
C ASP A 516 -68.23 -10.91 -61.33
N LEU A 517 -69.18 -10.15 -61.91
CA LEU A 517 -70.01 -9.04 -61.39
C LEU A 517 -69.38 -7.64 -61.24
#